data_AF-A0A9W4W7E0-F1
#
_entry.id   AF-A0A9W4W7E0-F1
#
_cell.length_a   1.000
_cell.length_b   1.000
_cell.length_c   1.000
_cell.angle_alpha   90.00
_cell.angle_beta   90.00
_cell.angle_gamma   90.00
#
_symmetry.space_group_name_H-M   'P 1'
#
loop_
_entity.id
_entity.type
_entity.pdbx_description
1 polymer ?
#
loop_
_entity_poly.entity_id
_entity_poly.type
_entity_poly.pdbx_seq_one_letter_code
_entity_poly.pdbx_strand_id
1 'polypeptide(L)'
;MAELLITVITSNALLIGVLGYLSKSLITQWLNKDIEIFKSDINAKLTHELETYKSKLEKERITLQVAYSGIFSKQAESILDLYKKLVKLDDELRLAIHMMETEFSDKYLLNAIKSWLEFDSFFNEHKILLPEDVASVVSQIQKVFNSTLKYRELSLKSSMIEDSEQLRSLLSDRDKSAIVANEFPRLKASLEVRFRDLIGSVIMPSKAN
;
A
#
# COMPACT_ATOMS: atom_id res chain seq x y z
N MET A 1 -24.47 60.10 -79.31
CA MET A 1 -23.09 59.91 -78.78
C MET A 1 -23.09 59.57 -77.29
N ALA A 2 -23.81 60.31 -76.42
CA ALA A 2 -23.84 60.03 -74.97
C ALA A 2 -24.52 58.69 -74.60
N GLU A 3 -25.64 58.33 -75.22
CA GLU A 3 -26.35 57.06 -74.93
C GLU A 3 -25.50 55.82 -75.23
N LEU A 4 -24.82 55.79 -76.38
CA LEU A 4 -23.92 54.68 -76.74
C LEU A 4 -22.78 54.49 -75.74
N LEU A 5 -22.21 55.59 -75.23
CA LEU A 5 -21.17 55.55 -74.20
C LEU A 5 -21.70 54.97 -72.89
N ILE A 6 -22.89 55.39 -72.45
CA ILE A 6 -23.52 54.88 -71.22
C ILE A 6 -23.82 53.38 -71.35
N THR A 7 -24.37 52.93 -72.47
CA THR A 7 -24.72 51.51 -72.66
C THR A 7 -23.49 50.61 -72.67
N VAL A 8 -22.39 51.04 -73.30
CA VAL A 8 -21.12 50.29 -73.34
C VAL A 8 -20.43 50.25 -71.97
N ILE A 9 -20.47 51.35 -71.22
CA ILE A 9 -19.89 51.39 -69.87
C ILE A 9 -20.71 50.52 -68.90
N THR A 10 -22.04 50.57 -69.01
CA THR A 10 -22.96 49.82 -68.13
C THR A 10 -22.92 48.32 -68.41
N SER A 11 -22.85 47.90 -69.69
CA SER A 11 -22.76 46.48 -70.05
C SER A 11 -21.43 45.85 -69.62
N ASN A 12 -20.32 46.59 -69.77
CA ASN A 12 -19.01 46.13 -69.30
C ASN A 12 -18.93 46.08 -67.77
N ALA A 13 -19.54 47.05 -67.07
CA ALA A 13 -19.61 47.04 -65.61
C ALA A 13 -20.42 45.84 -65.07
N LEU A 14 -21.53 45.49 -65.72
CA LEU A 14 -22.32 44.30 -65.37
C LEU A 14 -21.52 43.01 -65.58
N LEU A 15 -20.82 42.87 -66.71
CA LEU A 15 -19.97 41.71 -66.99
C LEU A 15 -18.84 41.56 -65.96
N ILE A 16 -18.17 42.66 -65.60
CA ILE A 16 -17.13 42.66 -64.56
C ILE A 16 -17.72 42.31 -63.20
N GLY A 17 -18.92 42.80 -62.88
CA GLY A 17 -19.63 42.46 -61.65
C GLY A 17 -19.97 40.98 -61.53
N VAL A 18 -20.49 40.39 -62.62
CA VAL A 18 -20.81 38.95 -62.69
C VAL A 18 -19.54 38.09 -62.60
N LEU A 19 -18.49 38.46 -63.35
CA LEU A 19 -17.20 37.77 -63.28
C LEU A 19 -16.58 37.85 -61.88
N GLY A 20 -16.58 39.04 -61.27
CA GLY A 20 -16.09 39.24 -59.91
C GLY A 20 -16.86 38.41 -58.88
N TYR A 21 -18.18 38.31 -59.01
CA TYR A 21 -19.02 37.48 -58.15
C TYR A 21 -18.72 35.98 -58.32
N LEU A 22 -18.60 35.49 -59.56
CA LEU A 22 -18.27 34.09 -59.86
C LEU A 22 -16.86 33.73 -59.37
N SER A 23 -15.87 34.57 -59.63
CA SER A 23 -14.51 34.38 -59.13
C SER A 23 -14.48 34.36 -57.60
N LYS A 24 -15.16 35.29 -56.93
CA LYS A 24 -15.29 35.29 -55.47
C LYS A 24 -15.95 34.01 -54.96
N SER A 25 -17.03 33.56 -55.61
CA SER A 25 -17.75 32.35 -55.22
C SER A 25 -16.87 31.10 -55.34
N LEU A 26 -16.16 30.94 -56.46
CA LEU A 26 -15.27 29.78 -56.68
C LEU A 26 -14.11 29.75 -55.67
N ILE A 27 -13.48 30.91 -55.43
CA ILE A 27 -12.39 31.01 -54.44
C ILE A 27 -12.92 30.69 -53.04
N THR A 28 -14.07 31.24 -52.66
CA THR A 28 -14.67 31.00 -51.33
C THR A 28 -15.04 29.53 -51.14
N GLN A 29 -15.62 28.90 -52.16
CA GLN A 29 -15.99 27.49 -52.10
C GLN A 29 -14.77 26.58 -52.01
N TRP A 30 -13.70 26.88 -52.76
CA TRP A 30 -12.44 26.15 -52.67
C TRP A 30 -11.79 26.30 -51.29
N LEU A 31 -11.73 27.54 -50.76
CA LEU A 31 -11.19 27.81 -49.42
C LEU A 31 -11.98 27.10 -48.31
N ASN A 32 -13.31 27.12 -48.40
CA ASN A 32 -14.18 26.44 -47.44
C ASN A 32 -13.95 24.93 -47.46
N LYS A 33 -13.80 24.34 -48.65
CA LYS A 33 -13.49 22.92 -48.80
C LYS A 33 -12.14 22.56 -48.17
N ASP A 34 -11.11 23.36 -48.41
CA ASP A 34 -9.78 23.12 -47.82
C ASP A 34 -9.81 23.26 -46.28
N ILE A 35 -10.56 24.24 -45.75
CA ILE A 35 -10.78 24.39 -44.30
C ILE A 35 -11.50 23.18 -43.71
N GLU A 36 -12.52 22.66 -44.39
CA GLU A 36 -13.24 21.46 -43.94
C GLU A 36 -12.34 20.22 -43.95
N ILE A 37 -11.54 20.03 -45.00
CA ILE A 37 -10.59 18.92 -45.10
C ILE A 37 -9.55 19.03 -43.98
N PHE A 38 -8.98 20.21 -43.76
CA PHE A 38 -8.00 20.45 -42.70
C PHE A 38 -8.58 20.19 -41.30
N LYS A 39 -9.80 20.67 -41.04
CA LYS A 39 -10.52 20.38 -39.79
C LYS A 39 -10.77 18.90 -39.60
N SER A 40 -11.17 18.20 -40.67
CA SER A 40 -11.38 16.75 -40.64
C SER A 40 -10.09 15.99 -40.34
N ASP A 41 -8.97 16.36 -40.96
CA ASP A 41 -7.67 15.73 -40.76
C ASP A 41 -7.14 15.96 -39.33
N ILE A 42 -7.26 17.19 -38.81
CA ILE A 42 -6.93 17.49 -37.41
C ILE A 42 -7.79 16.66 -36.47
N ASN A 43 -9.11 16.62 -36.69
CA ASN A 43 -10.00 15.87 -35.81
C ASN A 43 -9.66 14.39 -35.84
N ALA A 44 -9.41 13.81 -37.01
CA ALA A 44 -9.03 12.40 -37.14
C ALA A 44 -7.71 12.09 -36.40
N LYS A 45 -6.70 12.95 -36.56
CA LYS A 45 -5.42 12.85 -35.82
C LYS A 45 -5.62 12.96 -34.32
N LEU A 46 -6.41 13.95 -33.88
CA LEU A 46 -6.69 14.18 -32.47
C LEU A 46 -7.42 12.98 -31.86
N THR A 47 -8.45 12.46 -32.52
CA THR A 47 -9.18 11.26 -32.04
C THR A 47 -8.26 10.05 -31.97
N HIS A 48 -7.42 9.84 -32.98
CA HIS A 48 -6.49 8.72 -33.00
C HIS A 48 -5.45 8.83 -31.87
N GLU A 49 -4.86 10.00 -31.66
CA GLU A 49 -3.91 10.25 -30.58
C GLU A 49 -4.57 10.08 -29.20
N LEU A 50 -5.80 10.57 -29.03
CA LEU A 50 -6.55 10.47 -27.79
C LEU A 50 -6.90 9.01 -27.46
N GLU A 51 -7.36 8.24 -28.45
CA GLU A 51 -7.60 6.80 -28.30
C GLU A 51 -6.31 6.04 -27.99
N THR A 52 -5.21 6.36 -28.66
CA THR A 52 -3.90 5.77 -28.40
C THR A 52 -3.44 6.06 -26.97
N TYR A 53 -3.59 7.31 -26.52
CA TYR A 53 -3.22 7.72 -25.17
C TYR A 53 -4.09 7.05 -24.10
N LYS A 54 -5.41 6.99 -24.31
CA LYS A 54 -6.35 6.26 -23.44
C LYS A 54 -5.98 4.78 -23.34
N SER A 55 -5.72 4.14 -24.47
CA SER A 55 -5.32 2.73 -24.54
C SER A 55 -4.01 2.48 -23.78
N LYS A 56 -3.03 3.38 -23.92
CA LYS A 56 -1.76 3.30 -23.18
C LYS A 56 -1.99 3.42 -21.67
N LEU A 57 -2.79 4.41 -21.24
CA LEU A 57 -3.11 4.63 -19.83
C LEU A 57 -3.86 3.44 -19.24
N GLU A 58 -4.81 2.86 -19.97
CA GLU A 58 -5.57 1.70 -19.53
C GLU A 58 -4.68 0.45 -19.40
N LYS A 59 -3.77 0.23 -20.36
CA LYS A 59 -2.78 -0.84 -20.28
C LYS A 59 -1.85 -0.69 -19.07
N GLU A 60 -1.40 0.53 -18.79
CA GLU A 60 -0.56 0.83 -17.64
C GLU A 60 -1.32 0.62 -16.33
N ARG A 61 -2.57 1.08 -16.25
CA ARG A 61 -3.48 0.82 -15.13
C ARG A 61 -3.64 -0.68 -14.87
N ILE A 62 -3.91 -1.49 -15.90
CA ILE A 62 -4.07 -2.94 -15.78
C ILE A 62 -2.75 -3.57 -15.32
N THR A 63 -1.62 -3.14 -15.87
CA THR A 63 -0.30 -3.67 -15.50
C THR A 63 0.00 -3.39 -14.04
N LEU A 64 -0.26 -2.17 -13.56
CA LEU A 64 -0.13 -1.81 -12.16
C LEU A 64 -1.08 -2.64 -11.31
N GLN A 65 -2.35 -2.77 -11.69
CA GLN A 65 -3.32 -3.57 -10.95
C GLN A 65 -2.89 -5.05 -10.83
N VAL A 66 -2.39 -5.65 -11.91
CA VAL A 66 -1.89 -7.04 -11.90
C VAL A 66 -0.63 -7.17 -11.05
N ALA A 67 0.35 -6.27 -11.22
CA ALA A 67 1.59 -6.29 -10.44
C ALA A 67 1.33 -6.09 -8.94
N TYR A 68 0.48 -5.13 -8.59
CA TYR A 68 0.14 -4.81 -7.22
C TYR A 68 -0.75 -5.88 -6.58
N SER A 69 -1.73 -6.45 -7.30
CA SER A 69 -2.62 -7.46 -6.71
C SER A 69 -1.89 -8.70 -6.20
N GLY A 70 -0.87 -9.18 -6.94
CA GLY A 70 -0.05 -10.31 -6.48
C GLY A 70 0.79 -9.99 -5.24
N ILE A 71 1.40 -8.80 -5.19
CA ILE A 71 2.22 -8.37 -4.04
C ILE A 71 1.33 -8.13 -2.83
N PHE A 72 0.25 -7.35 -2.96
CA PHE A 72 -0.68 -7.08 -1.88
C PHE A 72 -1.31 -8.36 -1.32
N SER A 73 -1.66 -9.32 -2.19
CA SER A 73 -2.17 -10.62 -1.73
C SER A 73 -1.16 -11.35 -0.84
N LYS A 74 0.11 -11.42 -1.25
CA LYS A 74 1.17 -12.07 -0.46
C LYS A 74 1.44 -11.34 0.85
N GLN A 75 1.38 -10.00 0.84
CA GLN A 75 1.53 -9.19 2.04
C GLN A 75 0.37 -9.42 3.02
N ALA A 76 -0.87 -9.41 2.53
CA ALA A 76 -2.05 -9.67 3.34
C ALA A 76 -2.01 -11.08 3.96
N GLU A 77 -1.64 -12.09 3.17
CA GLU A 77 -1.46 -13.46 3.65
C GLU A 77 -0.39 -13.55 4.75
N SER A 78 0.78 -12.93 4.51
CA SER A 78 1.87 -12.89 5.49
C SER A 78 1.46 -12.18 6.79
N ILE A 79 0.70 -11.09 6.70
CA ILE A 79 0.20 -10.36 7.88
C ILE A 79 -0.79 -11.23 8.66
N LEU A 80 -1.72 -11.89 7.97
CA LEU A 80 -2.72 -12.75 8.60
C LEU A 80 -2.07 -13.93 9.33
N ASP A 81 -1.08 -14.57 8.72
CA ASP A 81 -0.39 -15.71 9.32
C ASP A 81 0.54 -15.30 10.47
N LEU A 82 1.22 -14.16 10.35
CA LEU A 82 1.99 -13.58 11.44
C LEU A 82 1.08 -13.27 12.64
N TYR A 83 -0.12 -12.71 12.38
CA TYR A 83 -1.10 -12.43 13.43
C TYR A 83 -1.61 -13.71 14.11
N LYS A 84 -1.94 -14.77 13.35
CA LYS A 84 -2.34 -16.06 13.94
C LYS A 84 -1.28 -16.60 14.91
N LYS A 85 0.00 -16.51 14.52
CA LYS A 85 1.13 -16.94 15.36
C LYS A 85 1.29 -16.07 16.60
N LEU A 86 1.11 -14.76 16.46
CA LEU A 86 1.13 -13.83 17.60
C LEU A 86 0.01 -14.14 18.61
N VAL A 87 -1.20 -14.41 18.15
CA VAL A 87 -2.33 -14.79 19.03
C VAL A 87 -2.04 -16.09 19.76
N LYS A 88 -1.53 -17.11 19.04
CA LYS A 88 -1.13 -18.39 19.66
C LYS A 88 -0.05 -18.18 20.74
N LEU A 89 0.96 -17.35 20.46
CA LEU A 89 1.99 -17.01 21.43
C LEU A 89 1.40 -16.33 22.68
N ASP A 90 0.50 -15.38 22.50
CA ASP A 90 -0.19 -14.68 23.58
C ASP A 90 -0.98 -15.63 24.49
N ASP A 91 -1.70 -16.58 23.89
CA ASP A 91 -2.47 -17.58 24.63
C ASP A 91 -1.57 -18.53 25.44
N GLU A 92 -0.50 -19.05 24.82
CA GLU A 92 0.46 -19.91 25.51
C GLU A 92 1.22 -19.17 26.62
N LEU A 93 1.55 -17.89 26.42
CA LEU A 93 2.16 -17.05 27.45
C LEU A 93 1.22 -16.85 28.64
N ARG A 94 -0.06 -16.56 28.41
CA ARG A 94 -1.06 -16.45 29.48
C ARG A 94 -1.21 -17.76 30.25
N LEU A 95 -1.26 -18.90 29.57
CA LEU A 95 -1.34 -20.20 30.21
C LEU A 95 -0.08 -20.50 31.03
N ALA A 96 1.11 -20.22 30.49
CA ALA A 96 2.37 -20.40 31.21
C ALA A 96 2.44 -19.54 32.48
N ILE A 97 1.97 -18.29 32.42
CA ILE A 97 1.89 -17.40 33.59
C ILE A 97 0.91 -17.96 34.62
N HIS A 98 -0.28 -18.40 34.20
CA HIS A 98 -1.30 -18.92 35.10
C HIS A 98 -0.87 -20.23 35.79
N MET A 99 -0.12 -21.08 35.08
CA MET A 99 0.31 -22.38 35.57
C MET A 99 1.68 -22.35 36.27
N MET A 100 2.26 -21.16 36.47
CA MET A 100 3.65 -20.99 36.92
C MET A 100 3.93 -21.64 38.28
N GLU A 101 2.95 -21.63 39.20
CA GLU A 101 3.05 -22.21 40.55
C GLU A 101 2.53 -23.65 40.65
N THR A 102 2.22 -24.28 39.52
CA THR A 102 1.72 -25.67 39.46
C THR A 102 2.82 -26.66 39.08
N GLU A 103 2.61 -27.95 39.35
CA GLU A 103 3.52 -29.03 38.93
C GLU A 103 3.68 -29.15 37.40
N PHE A 104 2.78 -28.52 36.62
CA PHE A 104 2.80 -28.54 35.16
C PHE A 104 3.52 -27.32 34.53
N SER A 105 4.11 -26.44 35.34
CA SER A 105 4.74 -25.18 34.91
C SER A 105 5.70 -25.35 33.73
N ASP A 106 6.55 -26.38 33.75
CA ASP A 106 7.54 -26.63 32.69
C ASP A 106 6.90 -27.00 31.34
N LYS A 107 5.78 -27.73 31.36
CA LYS A 107 5.05 -28.11 30.14
C LYS A 107 4.49 -26.88 29.43
N TYR A 108 3.82 -25.99 30.16
CA TYR A 108 3.21 -24.79 29.59
C TYR A 108 4.25 -23.77 29.16
N LEU A 109 5.35 -23.64 29.90
CA LEU A 109 6.49 -22.85 29.44
C LEU A 109 7.06 -23.39 28.12
N LEU A 110 7.28 -24.69 28.01
CA LEU A 110 7.83 -25.29 26.79
C LEU A 110 6.92 -25.00 25.58
N ASN A 111 5.60 -25.01 25.77
CA ASN A 111 4.66 -24.63 24.71
C ASN A 111 4.78 -23.15 24.33
N ALA A 112 4.92 -22.25 25.30
CA ALA A 112 5.15 -20.83 25.02
C ALA A 112 6.47 -20.59 24.26
N ILE A 113 7.54 -21.31 24.61
CA ILE A 113 8.82 -21.26 23.89
C ILE A 113 8.67 -21.77 22.45
N LYS A 114 7.95 -22.89 22.24
CA LYS A 114 7.68 -23.41 20.89
C LYS A 114 6.90 -22.40 20.04
N SER A 115 5.85 -21.80 20.60
CA SER A 115 5.06 -20.76 19.92
C SER A 115 5.88 -19.51 19.63
N TRP A 116 6.82 -19.15 20.50
CA TRP A 116 7.78 -18.07 20.24
C TRP A 116 8.68 -18.37 19.05
N LEU A 117 9.28 -19.55 19.00
CA LEU A 117 10.15 -19.97 17.90
C LEU A 117 9.39 -20.00 16.57
N GLU A 118 8.15 -20.49 16.57
CA GLU A 118 7.28 -20.47 15.38
C GLU A 118 6.96 -19.05 14.89
N PHE A 119 6.71 -18.11 15.82
CA PHE A 119 6.44 -16.71 15.50
C PHE A 119 7.70 -16.01 14.96
N ASP A 120 8.83 -16.18 15.66
CA ASP A 120 10.10 -15.55 15.33
C ASP A 120 10.65 -16.03 13.98
N SER A 121 10.64 -17.35 13.73
CA SER A 121 11.07 -17.93 12.45
C SER A 121 10.23 -17.38 11.31
N PHE A 122 8.90 -17.40 11.46
CA PHE A 122 7.99 -16.92 10.42
C PHE A 122 8.21 -15.44 10.11
N PHE A 123 8.35 -14.60 11.15
CA PHE A 123 8.66 -13.18 10.96
C PHE A 123 9.96 -12.98 10.19
N ASN A 124 11.04 -13.67 10.59
CA ASN A 124 12.34 -13.51 9.95
C ASN A 124 12.32 -13.96 8.47
N GLU A 125 11.58 -15.03 8.15
CA GLU A 125 11.40 -15.53 6.78
C GLU A 125 10.59 -14.56 5.89
N HIS A 126 9.60 -13.87 6.47
CA HIS A 126 8.65 -13.03 5.71
C HIS A 126 8.88 -11.53 5.90
N LYS A 127 9.92 -11.11 6.65
CA LYS A 127 10.19 -9.72 7.01
C LYS A 127 10.20 -8.76 5.81
N ILE A 128 10.72 -9.21 4.67
CA ILE A 128 10.81 -8.39 3.44
C ILE A 128 9.44 -7.98 2.88
N LEU A 129 8.39 -8.72 3.22
CA LEU A 129 7.01 -8.44 2.80
C LEU A 129 6.32 -7.44 3.72
N LEU A 130 6.90 -7.15 4.88
CA LEU A 130 6.29 -6.34 5.92
C LEU A 130 6.83 -4.90 5.90
N PRO A 131 5.99 -3.90 6.17
CA PRO A 131 6.43 -2.53 6.40
C PRO A 131 7.41 -2.39 7.58
N GLU A 132 8.29 -1.40 7.49
CA GLU A 132 9.35 -1.18 8.50
C GLU A 132 8.80 -0.88 9.89
N ASP A 133 7.64 -0.23 9.99
CA ASP A 133 6.99 0.09 11.25
C ASP A 133 6.44 -1.16 11.96
N VAL A 134 5.93 -2.14 11.20
CA VAL A 134 5.59 -3.49 11.72
C VAL A 134 6.85 -4.20 12.18
N ALA A 135 7.90 -4.20 11.36
CA ALA A 135 9.16 -4.86 11.70
C ALA A 135 9.78 -4.32 12.99
N SER A 136 9.72 -2.99 13.18
CA SER A 136 10.19 -2.32 14.40
C SER A 136 9.45 -2.78 15.67
N VAL A 137 8.13 -2.95 15.60
CA VAL A 137 7.35 -3.45 16.75
C VAL A 137 7.66 -4.91 17.03
N VAL A 138 7.78 -5.76 16.01
CA VAL A 138 8.18 -7.17 16.21
C VAL A 138 9.58 -7.27 16.80
N SER A 139 10.52 -6.42 16.39
CA SER A 139 11.84 -6.36 17.01
C SER A 139 11.83 -5.93 18.47
N GLN A 140 10.84 -5.14 18.91
CA GLN A 140 10.64 -4.85 20.33
C GLN A 140 10.15 -6.10 21.08
N ILE A 141 9.20 -6.84 20.49
CA ILE A 141 8.73 -8.12 21.05
C ILE A 141 9.91 -9.11 21.20
N GLN A 142 10.76 -9.24 20.17
CA GLN A 142 11.99 -10.05 20.21
C GLN A 142 12.91 -9.67 21.36
N LYS A 143 13.13 -8.36 21.59
CA LYS A 143 13.95 -7.88 22.72
C LYS A 143 13.36 -8.28 24.06
N VAL A 144 12.04 -8.09 24.24
CA VAL A 144 11.33 -8.48 25.47
C VAL A 144 11.48 -9.98 25.73
N PHE A 145 11.24 -10.80 24.71
CA PHE A 145 11.31 -12.25 24.86
C PHE A 145 12.73 -12.75 25.13
N ASN A 146 13.72 -12.28 24.37
CA ASN A 146 15.12 -12.67 24.54
C ASN A 146 15.69 -12.25 25.89
N SER A 147 15.30 -11.06 26.39
CA SER A 147 15.70 -10.62 27.73
C SER A 147 15.14 -11.53 28.85
N THR A 148 13.94 -12.06 28.65
CA THR A 148 13.26 -12.97 29.59
C THR A 148 13.89 -14.37 29.56
N LEU A 149 14.18 -14.92 28.39
CA LEU A 149 14.81 -16.25 28.25
C LEU A 149 16.24 -16.27 28.78
N LYS A 150 17.07 -15.28 28.39
CA LYS A 150 18.47 -15.17 28.85
C LYS A 150 18.55 -15.07 30.37
N TYR A 151 17.57 -14.41 30.97
CA TYR A 151 17.45 -14.31 32.42
C TYR A 151 17.18 -15.67 33.08
N ARG A 152 16.30 -16.50 32.52
CA ARG A 152 16.02 -17.85 33.06
C ARG A 152 17.20 -18.80 32.91
N GLU A 153 17.95 -18.69 31.82
CA GLU A 153 19.21 -19.44 31.67
C GLU A 153 20.22 -19.05 32.77
N LEU A 154 20.35 -17.75 33.06
CA LEU A 154 21.19 -17.25 34.14
C LEU A 154 20.68 -17.67 35.52
N SER A 155 19.36 -17.71 35.76
CA SER A 155 18.80 -18.12 37.04
C SER A 155 19.00 -19.62 37.31
N LEU A 156 18.76 -20.47 36.31
CA LEU A 156 19.04 -21.92 36.37
C LEU A 156 20.53 -22.21 36.59
N LYS A 157 21.41 -21.45 35.94
CA LYS A 157 22.87 -21.57 36.13
C LYS A 157 23.33 -21.03 37.49
N SER A 158 22.67 -20.00 38.01
CA SER A 158 22.94 -19.43 39.34
C SER A 158 22.44 -20.30 40.48
N SER A 159 21.36 -21.08 40.30
CA SER A 159 20.90 -22.06 41.30
C SER A 159 21.88 -23.22 41.52
N MET A 160 22.91 -23.33 40.68
CA MET A 160 24.05 -24.25 40.85
C MET A 160 25.26 -23.60 41.54
N ILE A 161 25.19 -22.32 41.94
CA ILE A 161 26.26 -21.58 42.62
C ILE A 161 25.72 -21.12 43.98
N GLU A 162 26.32 -21.60 45.07
CA GLU A 162 25.80 -21.50 46.45
C GLU A 162 25.70 -20.08 47.03
N ASP A 163 26.31 -19.07 46.41
CA ASP A 163 26.33 -17.70 46.95
C ASP A 163 25.14 -16.86 46.42
N SER A 164 23.94 -17.23 46.90
CA SER A 164 22.64 -16.84 46.33
C SER A 164 22.00 -15.58 46.93
N GLU A 165 22.59 -14.97 47.97
CA GLU A 165 21.89 -13.96 48.77
C GLU A 165 21.89 -12.56 48.12
N GLN A 166 23.01 -12.14 47.50
CA GLN A 166 23.09 -10.88 46.75
C GLN A 166 22.38 -10.96 45.38
N LEU A 167 22.40 -12.14 44.73
CA LEU A 167 21.77 -12.37 43.43
C LEU A 167 20.23 -12.42 43.51
N ARG A 168 19.68 -12.98 44.59
CA ARG A 168 18.23 -12.98 44.88
C ARG A 168 17.65 -11.58 45.08
N SER A 169 18.46 -10.61 45.53
CA SER A 169 18.02 -9.23 45.77
C SER A 169 17.89 -8.35 44.52
N LEU A 170 18.52 -8.74 43.40
CA LEU A 170 18.47 -8.00 42.13
C LEU A 170 17.29 -8.39 41.23
N LEU A 171 16.52 -9.39 41.66
CA LEU A 171 15.73 -10.23 40.79
C LEU A 171 14.44 -10.66 41.47
N SER A 172 13.51 -9.74 41.66
CA SER A 172 12.15 -10.18 41.95
C SER A 172 11.61 -10.81 40.66
N ASP A 173 11.42 -12.13 40.65
CA ASP A 173 10.79 -12.87 39.54
C ASP A 173 9.40 -12.31 39.17
N ARG A 174 8.80 -11.56 40.11
CA ARG A 174 7.56 -10.82 39.96
C ARG A 174 7.67 -9.62 39.00
N ASP A 175 8.79 -8.90 38.99
CA ASP A 175 8.98 -7.71 38.14
C ASP A 175 9.20 -8.06 36.67
N LYS A 176 9.69 -9.28 36.38
CA LYS A 176 10.05 -9.71 35.02
C LYS A 176 8.93 -10.50 34.33
N SER A 177 8.19 -11.29 35.10
CA SER A 177 6.84 -11.73 34.72
C SER A 177 5.95 -10.53 34.36
N ALA A 178 6.05 -9.43 35.11
CA ALA A 178 5.32 -8.19 34.81
C ALA A 178 5.76 -7.51 33.50
N ILE A 179 7.02 -7.63 33.07
CA ILE A 179 7.47 -7.10 31.76
C ILE A 179 6.77 -7.86 30.63
N VAL A 180 6.77 -9.19 30.66
CA VAL A 180 6.04 -9.99 29.65
C VAL A 180 4.53 -9.77 29.79
N ALA A 181 3.99 -9.72 31.00
CA ALA A 181 2.56 -9.54 31.24
C ALA A 181 2.04 -8.13 30.89
N ASN A 182 2.88 -7.09 30.88
CA ASN A 182 2.46 -5.71 30.60
C ASN A 182 2.97 -5.18 29.25
N GLU A 183 4.22 -5.45 28.87
CA GLU A 183 4.79 -4.92 27.62
C GLU A 183 4.32 -5.71 26.40
N PHE A 184 4.18 -7.04 26.51
CA PHE A 184 3.73 -7.86 25.39
C PHE A 184 2.30 -7.52 24.95
N PRO A 185 1.28 -7.37 25.84
CA PRO A 185 -0.05 -6.94 25.43
C PRO A 185 -0.06 -5.56 24.77
N ARG A 186 0.76 -4.62 25.26
CA ARG A 186 0.90 -3.28 24.65
C ARG A 186 1.46 -3.36 23.23
N LEU A 187 2.53 -4.14 23.04
CA LEU A 187 3.16 -4.33 21.74
C LEU A 187 2.24 -5.08 20.78
N LYS A 188 1.53 -6.11 21.26
CA LYS A 188 0.49 -6.82 20.50
C LYS A 188 -0.61 -5.86 20.03
N ALA A 189 -1.16 -5.04 20.93
CA ALA A 189 -2.18 -4.06 20.57
C ALA A 189 -1.67 -3.05 19.53
N SER A 190 -0.42 -2.60 19.65
CA SER A 190 0.20 -1.75 18.63
C SER A 190 0.31 -2.47 17.28
N LEU A 191 0.64 -3.76 17.27
CA LEU A 191 0.74 -4.55 16.04
C LEU A 191 -0.63 -4.76 15.40
N GLU A 192 -1.67 -5.00 16.20
CA GLU A 192 -3.05 -5.14 15.73
C GLU A 192 -3.57 -3.90 15.01
N VAL A 193 -3.28 -2.70 15.54
CA VAL A 193 -3.66 -1.43 14.88
C VAL A 193 -2.99 -1.34 13.51
N ARG A 194 -1.67 -1.60 13.43
CA ARG A 194 -0.93 -1.56 12.17
C ARG A 194 -1.43 -2.61 11.17
N PHE A 195 -1.74 -3.82 11.62
CA PHE A 195 -2.32 -4.84 10.75
C PHE A 195 -3.70 -4.44 10.23
N ARG A 196 -4.53 -3.82 11.06
CA ARG A 196 -5.84 -3.29 10.65
C ARG A 196 -5.72 -2.17 9.62
N ASP A 197 -4.72 -1.30 9.76
CA ASP A 197 -4.41 -0.26 8.78
C ASP A 197 -3.98 -0.87 7.44
N LEU A 198 -3.08 -1.86 7.48
CA LEU A 198 -2.52 -2.50 6.28
C LEU A 198 -3.54 -3.34 5.50
N ILE A 199 -4.49 -3.96 6.18
CA ILE A 199 -5.58 -4.72 5.55
C ILE A 199 -6.72 -3.78 5.09
N GLY A 200 -6.67 -2.49 5.45
CA GLY A 200 -7.66 -1.50 5.03
C GLY A 200 -8.96 -1.52 5.84
N SER A 201 -8.94 -2.06 7.06
CA SER A 201 -10.11 -2.08 7.96
C SER A 201 -10.36 -0.74 8.67
N VAL A 202 -9.37 0.17 8.67
CA VAL A 202 -9.62 1.59 8.96
C VAL A 202 -10.26 2.19 7.72
N ILE A 203 -11.59 2.22 7.75
CA ILE A 203 -12.43 3.04 6.89
C ILE A 203 -11.84 4.46 6.98
N MET A 204 -11.06 4.89 5.99
CA MET A 204 -10.73 6.31 5.88
C MET A 204 -12.07 7.04 5.82
N PRO A 205 -12.33 8.02 6.72
CA PRO A 205 -13.41 8.94 6.45
C PRO A 205 -13.09 9.57 5.12
N SER A 206 -13.98 9.36 4.15
CA SER A 206 -14.03 10.11 2.91
C SER A 206 -13.72 11.57 3.26
N LYS A 207 -12.54 12.05 2.87
CA LYS A 207 -12.32 13.48 2.75
C LYS A 207 -13.11 13.90 1.52
N ALA A 208 -14.41 14.07 1.70
CA ALA A 208 -15.20 15.01 0.95
C ALA A 208 -14.74 16.39 1.40
N ASN A 209 -13.95 17.04 0.55
CA ASN A 209 -13.99 18.47 0.18
C ASN A 209 -12.76 18.81 -0.65
#